data_AF-B5I4T9-F1
#
_entry.id   AF-B5I4T9-F1
#
_cell.length_a   1.000
_cell.length_b   1.000
_cell.length_c   1.000
_cell.angle_alpha   90.00
_cell.angle_beta   90.00
_cell.angle_gamma   90.00
#
_symmetry.space_group_name_H-M   'P 1'
#
loop_
_entity.id
_entity.type
_entity.pdbx_description
1 polymer ?
#
loop_
_entity_poly.entity_id
_entity_poly.type
_entity_poly.pdbx_seq_one_letter_code
_entity_poly.pdbx_strand_id
1 'polypeptide(L)'
;MGSQDVPDVQAWDKALRATGRPINFALSNNLAIADASTWKKLANSWRTQGDVECYCGPGANGSGYPLTDWSHVTKRFDSAASWQPYAGPGGWNDLDSLEIGNGDRVGLTADQRRSHFTLWAMAASPLLLGTDLTELDPVDKAMLTNDRLIGVDQDGVAAKRIVSSGVKQVWSKKESDGQYVVALFNTGTSGNATVAVDWSQVGFTGSGDVTDLWSGSHKGAIADSYSATLRPGETRLIRVKPVNSLKSAAASPGMAVAPYEYLGWGNPQNPTSVMSATGVKWFTLAFILSDGGCNPKWDGSRPLTGGTDQSRIDAIRSAGGDVMVSVGGWSGNKLGEKCSSASALAGAYQKVISAYKLKALDIDIENTEWSNATVRQRVVDALKTVKANNPGLKTVITFGTTASGPDSTGVDMIKRAANSGLANDVWCVMPFDFGGGTTNMGTLTTQAMEGLKARVKSAYGYSDATAYAHIGLSSMNGKTDDSGERVRVADFRTMLAYAQQHHIGRLTYWSVNRDRACGSGTDGDSCSGVTQQPYDYLKVFTQYTG
;
A
#
# COMPACT_ATOMS: atom_id res chain seq x y z
N MET A 1 14.95 -40.07 26.09
CA MET A 1 13.91 -41.03 26.50
C MET A 1 13.49 -41.83 25.28
N GLY A 2 13.29 -43.13 25.41
CA GLY A 2 12.88 -44.04 24.33
C GLY A 2 11.74 -44.97 24.77
N SER A 3 11.43 -45.98 23.94
CA SER A 3 10.32 -46.91 24.20
C SER A 3 10.42 -47.62 25.55
N GLN A 4 11.65 -47.85 26.04
CA GLN A 4 11.90 -48.46 27.35
C GLN A 4 11.44 -47.59 28.53
N ASP A 5 11.32 -46.27 28.34
CA ASP A 5 10.96 -45.32 29.40
C ASP A 5 9.43 -45.10 29.49
N VAL A 6 8.63 -45.69 28.60
CA VAL A 6 7.16 -45.57 28.60
C VAL A 6 6.53 -45.91 29.96
N PRO A 7 6.93 -46.97 30.68
CA PRO A 7 6.37 -47.28 32.01
C PRO A 7 6.59 -46.16 33.03
N ASP A 8 7.75 -45.50 33.00
CA ASP A 8 8.07 -44.39 33.90
C ASP A 8 7.21 -43.17 33.57
N VAL A 9 7.05 -42.85 32.28
CA VAL A 9 6.19 -41.75 31.82
C VAL A 9 4.72 -41.99 32.22
N GLN A 10 4.23 -43.23 32.15
CA GLN A 10 2.89 -43.59 32.63
C GLN A 10 2.73 -43.41 34.13
N ALA A 11 3.75 -43.79 34.91
CA ALA A 11 3.74 -43.59 36.35
C ALA A 11 3.69 -42.09 36.72
N TRP A 12 4.45 -41.27 36.02
CA TRP A 12 4.44 -39.80 36.17
C TRP A 12 3.10 -39.17 35.78
N ASP A 13 2.54 -39.51 34.61
CA ASP A 13 1.22 -39.02 34.20
C ASP A 13 0.15 -39.33 35.26
N LYS A 14 0.11 -40.58 35.75
CA LYS A 14 -0.81 -41.00 36.82
C LYS A 14 -0.60 -40.19 38.10
N ALA A 15 0.65 -40.03 38.53
CA ALA A 15 0.98 -39.28 39.74
C ALA A 15 0.58 -37.81 39.64
N LEU A 16 0.90 -37.15 38.51
CA LEU A 16 0.56 -35.75 38.26
C LEU A 16 -0.96 -35.52 38.24
N ARG A 17 -1.72 -36.39 37.57
CA ARG A 17 -3.19 -36.33 37.57
C ARG A 17 -3.79 -36.52 38.96
N ALA A 18 -3.22 -37.41 39.78
CA ALA A 18 -3.70 -37.69 41.13
C ALA A 18 -3.57 -36.48 42.08
N THR A 19 -2.71 -35.50 41.76
CA THR A 19 -2.60 -34.27 42.55
C THR A 19 -3.85 -33.38 42.47
N GLY A 20 -4.69 -33.54 41.43
CA GLY A 20 -5.80 -32.65 41.13
C GLY A 20 -5.39 -31.24 40.67
N ARG A 21 -4.08 -30.95 40.58
CA ARG A 21 -3.55 -29.67 40.10
C ARG A 21 -3.25 -29.77 38.60
N PRO A 22 -3.59 -28.76 37.78
CA PRO A 22 -3.12 -28.69 36.40
C PRO A 22 -1.61 -28.43 36.39
N ILE A 23 -0.84 -29.45 35.99
CA ILE A 23 0.62 -29.39 35.87
C ILE A 23 0.96 -29.78 34.42
N ASN A 24 1.70 -28.93 33.72
CA ASN A 24 2.19 -29.23 32.38
C ASN A 24 3.31 -30.27 32.48
N PHE A 25 3.18 -31.38 31.77
CA PHE A 25 4.17 -32.45 31.72
C PHE A 25 4.87 -32.46 30.37
N ALA A 26 6.13 -32.02 30.36
CA ALA A 26 6.99 -31.98 29.18
C ALA A 26 8.05 -33.09 29.26
N LEU A 27 8.31 -33.77 28.14
CA LEU A 27 9.29 -34.86 28.03
C LEU A 27 10.53 -34.40 27.26
N SER A 28 11.71 -34.76 27.76
CA SER A 28 13.02 -34.50 27.15
C SER A 28 13.93 -35.73 27.31
N ASN A 29 15.07 -35.89 26.64
CA ASN A 29 15.81 -34.99 25.75
C ASN A 29 15.48 -35.20 24.26
N ASN A 30 15.53 -36.43 23.73
CA ASN A 30 15.24 -36.76 22.32
C ASN A 30 14.37 -38.02 22.27
N LEU A 31 13.10 -37.89 21.89
CA LEU A 31 12.14 -38.99 21.93
C LEU A 31 12.07 -39.75 20.60
N ALA A 32 11.72 -41.04 20.67
CA ALA A 32 11.51 -41.85 19.48
C ALA A 32 10.16 -41.51 18.82
N ILE A 33 10.19 -41.14 17.54
CA ILE A 33 8.98 -40.83 16.75
C ILE A 33 8.02 -42.02 16.61
N ALA A 34 8.55 -43.24 16.69
CA ALA A 34 7.75 -44.47 16.69
C ALA A 34 6.72 -44.51 17.83
N ASP A 35 7.01 -43.82 18.94
CA ASP A 35 6.16 -43.76 20.13
C ASP A 35 5.39 -42.43 20.23
N ALA A 36 5.39 -41.58 19.19
CA ALA A 36 4.76 -40.26 19.24
C ALA A 36 3.28 -40.28 19.67
N SER A 37 2.53 -41.30 19.26
CA SER A 37 1.14 -41.49 19.69
C SER A 37 1.01 -41.85 21.17
N THR A 38 2.02 -42.49 21.75
CA THR A 38 2.09 -42.78 23.19
C THR A 38 2.43 -41.52 23.96
N TRP A 39 3.44 -40.75 23.50
CA TRP A 39 3.83 -39.48 24.13
C TRP A 39 2.66 -38.49 24.17
N LYS A 40 1.92 -38.35 23.07
CA LYS A 40 0.72 -37.50 23.00
C LYS A 40 -0.38 -37.86 24.00
N LYS A 41 -0.47 -39.13 24.42
CA LYS A 41 -1.47 -39.56 25.42
C LYS A 41 -1.05 -39.26 26.85
N LEU A 42 0.26 -39.24 27.11
CA LEU A 42 0.82 -39.22 28.46
C LEU A 42 1.41 -37.86 28.85
N ALA A 43 1.70 -36.99 27.89
CA ALA A 43 2.39 -35.73 28.12
C ALA A 43 1.78 -34.58 27.30
N ASN A 44 2.08 -33.36 27.71
CA ASN A 44 1.63 -32.14 27.04
C ASN A 44 2.62 -31.65 25.99
N SER A 45 3.91 -32.01 26.10
CA SER A 45 4.90 -31.80 25.05
C SER A 45 6.03 -32.82 25.10
N TRP A 46 6.75 -32.99 23.99
CA TRP A 46 7.88 -33.91 23.89
C TRP A 46 8.95 -33.40 22.93
N ARG A 47 10.22 -33.45 23.34
CA ARG A 47 11.32 -33.04 22.48
C ARG A 47 11.55 -33.98 21.31
N THR A 48 11.61 -33.42 20.11
CA THR A 48 11.69 -34.16 18.84
C THR A 48 13.12 -34.43 18.37
N GLN A 49 14.11 -33.81 19.01
CA GLN A 49 15.54 -34.04 18.75
C GLN A 49 16.36 -33.70 20.01
N GLY A 50 17.69 -33.77 19.92
CA GLY A 50 18.63 -33.42 20.99
C GLY A 50 18.56 -31.95 21.42
N ASP A 51 19.60 -31.48 22.10
CA ASP A 51 19.75 -30.06 22.45
C ASP A 51 19.90 -29.22 21.16
N VAL A 52 19.24 -28.06 21.08
CA VAL A 52 19.43 -27.11 19.95
C VAL A 52 20.71 -26.32 20.10
N GLU A 53 21.22 -26.20 21.32
CA GLU A 53 22.54 -25.67 21.63
C GLU A 53 23.63 -26.59 21.09
N CYS A 54 24.69 -25.99 20.53
CA CYS A 54 25.93 -26.72 20.25
C CYS A 54 26.87 -26.79 21.45
N TYR A 55 26.61 -26.00 22.51
CA TYR A 55 27.53 -25.79 23.63
C TYR A 55 28.96 -25.57 23.10
N CYS A 56 29.06 -24.62 22.20
CA CYS A 56 30.25 -24.35 21.39
C CYS A 56 31.06 -23.19 21.99
N GLY A 57 30.69 -22.74 23.18
CA GLY A 57 31.43 -21.77 23.97
C GLY A 57 32.76 -22.31 24.49
N PRO A 58 33.74 -21.44 24.78
CA PRO A 58 35.07 -21.84 25.20
C PRO A 58 35.15 -22.30 26.67
N GLY A 59 34.05 -22.21 27.43
CA GLY A 59 33.99 -22.61 28.84
C GLY A 59 33.94 -24.12 29.03
N ALA A 60 34.02 -24.54 30.30
CA ALA A 60 33.91 -25.96 30.65
C ALA A 60 32.60 -26.56 30.15
N ASN A 61 32.67 -27.76 29.57
CA ASN A 61 31.54 -28.45 28.92
C ASN A 61 30.80 -27.61 27.87
N GLY A 62 31.49 -26.67 27.21
CA GLY A 62 30.89 -25.85 26.17
C GLY A 62 30.10 -24.65 26.67
N SER A 63 30.22 -24.33 27.97
CA SER A 63 29.56 -23.17 28.57
C SER A 63 30.05 -21.84 28.00
N GLY A 64 29.17 -20.84 28.06
CA GLY A 64 29.42 -19.53 27.47
C GLY A 64 28.96 -19.45 26.01
N TYR A 65 29.37 -18.38 25.33
CA TYR A 65 28.94 -18.07 23.97
C TYR A 65 29.99 -18.49 22.93
N PRO A 66 29.58 -18.93 21.73
CA PRO A 66 28.19 -19.11 21.28
C PRO A 66 27.50 -20.32 21.91
N LEU A 67 26.18 -20.22 22.11
CA LEU A 67 25.37 -21.31 22.67
C LEU A 67 24.93 -22.29 21.58
N THR A 68 24.63 -21.79 20.39
CA THR A 68 24.21 -22.60 19.24
C THR A 68 24.92 -22.16 17.96
N ASP A 69 24.64 -22.87 16.87
CA ASP A 69 25.04 -22.51 15.52
C ASP A 69 23.90 -22.79 14.54
N TRP A 70 24.01 -22.23 13.33
CA TRP A 70 22.97 -22.39 12.32
C TRP A 70 22.74 -23.85 11.89
N SER A 71 23.75 -24.72 12.01
CA SER A 71 23.59 -26.15 11.66
C SER A 71 22.70 -26.89 12.65
N HIS A 72 22.66 -26.48 13.92
CA HIS A 72 21.78 -27.07 14.93
C HIS A 72 20.33 -26.61 14.76
N VAL A 73 20.12 -25.34 14.42
CA VAL A 73 18.79 -24.81 14.09
C VAL A 73 18.26 -25.45 12.80
N THR A 74 19.08 -25.56 11.75
CA THR A 74 18.62 -26.11 10.45
C THR A 74 18.23 -27.59 10.52
N LYS A 75 18.83 -28.39 11.41
CA LYS A 75 18.38 -29.78 11.68
C LYS A 75 16.92 -29.86 12.14
N ARG A 76 16.38 -28.79 12.75
CA ARG A 76 15.00 -28.74 13.22
C ARG A 76 13.99 -28.67 12.09
N PHE A 77 14.36 -28.24 10.88
CA PHE A 77 13.44 -28.24 9.73
C PHE A 77 12.98 -29.66 9.37
N ASP A 78 13.88 -30.64 9.35
CA ASP A 78 13.52 -32.04 9.05
C ASP A 78 12.80 -32.70 10.23
N SER A 79 13.22 -32.39 11.46
CA SER A 79 12.51 -32.87 12.65
C SER A 79 11.08 -32.33 12.71
N ALA A 80 10.88 -31.02 12.61
CA ALA A 80 9.55 -30.41 12.57
C ALA A 80 8.67 -31.03 11.47
N ALA A 81 9.24 -31.35 10.31
CA ALA A 81 8.47 -31.86 9.17
C ALA A 81 8.01 -33.30 9.39
N SER A 82 8.88 -34.13 9.96
CA SER A 82 8.57 -35.54 10.26
C SER A 82 7.61 -35.67 11.44
N TRP A 83 7.72 -34.79 12.43
CA TRP A 83 6.89 -34.81 13.64
C TRP A 83 5.56 -34.06 13.50
N GLN A 84 5.40 -33.19 12.48
CA GLN A 84 4.19 -32.38 12.25
C GLN A 84 2.86 -33.10 12.49
N PRO A 85 2.64 -34.37 12.03
CA PRO A 85 1.36 -35.06 12.21
C PRO A 85 0.96 -35.33 13.66
N TYR A 86 1.91 -35.23 14.61
CA TYR A 86 1.69 -35.56 16.02
C TYR A 86 1.40 -34.32 16.88
N ALA A 87 1.67 -33.11 16.40
CA ALA A 87 1.35 -31.87 17.13
C ALA A 87 -0.12 -31.45 16.97
N GLY A 88 -0.66 -30.79 18.00
CA GLY A 88 -1.99 -30.19 17.98
C GLY A 88 -2.62 -30.13 19.38
N PRO A 89 -3.88 -29.70 19.50
CA PRO A 89 -4.59 -29.70 20.78
C PRO A 89 -4.46 -31.05 21.49
N GLY A 90 -3.97 -31.01 22.73
CA GLY A 90 -3.67 -32.20 23.55
C GLY A 90 -2.19 -32.59 23.62
N GLY A 91 -1.32 -32.05 22.76
CA GLY A 91 0.12 -32.27 22.89
C GLY A 91 0.96 -31.66 21.76
N TRP A 92 2.11 -31.07 22.12
CA TRP A 92 2.96 -30.31 21.18
C TRP A 92 4.34 -30.93 21.00
N ASN A 93 4.81 -30.89 19.75
CA ASN A 93 6.21 -31.19 19.45
C ASN A 93 7.08 -30.07 20.01
N ASP A 94 8.08 -30.42 20.80
CA ASP A 94 9.05 -29.47 21.36
C ASP A 94 10.33 -29.50 20.53
N LEU A 95 10.60 -28.39 19.84
CA LEU A 95 11.81 -28.21 19.03
C LEU A 95 13.02 -27.79 19.87
N ASP A 96 12.85 -27.68 21.19
CA ASP A 96 13.77 -27.16 22.21
C ASP A 96 13.70 -25.64 22.40
N SER A 97 14.59 -25.10 23.23
CA SER A 97 14.75 -23.67 23.50
C SER A 97 14.81 -22.79 22.23
N LEU A 98 14.26 -21.59 22.36
CA LEU A 98 14.36 -20.52 21.38
C LEU A 98 15.58 -19.67 21.71
N GLU A 99 16.65 -19.85 20.93
CA GLU A 99 17.94 -19.16 21.08
C GLU A 99 17.88 -17.71 20.57
N ILE A 100 17.07 -16.89 21.25
CA ILE A 100 16.94 -15.45 21.02
C ILE A 100 17.25 -14.72 22.33
N GLY A 101 18.22 -13.83 22.26
CA GLY A 101 18.80 -13.10 23.38
C GLY A 101 20.32 -13.17 23.31
N ASN A 102 20.98 -12.09 23.75
CA ASN A 102 22.42 -11.85 23.62
C ASN A 102 22.91 -11.56 22.18
N GLY A 103 22.00 -11.14 21.29
CA GLY A 103 22.36 -10.72 19.93
C GLY A 103 23.14 -11.81 19.18
N ASP A 104 24.10 -11.39 18.35
CA ASP A 104 24.90 -12.33 17.55
C ASP A 104 25.83 -13.21 18.38
N ARG A 105 25.98 -12.95 19.68
CA ARG A 105 26.79 -13.77 20.60
C ARG A 105 26.20 -15.16 20.77
N VAL A 106 24.90 -15.35 20.56
CA VAL A 106 24.27 -16.68 20.62
C VAL A 106 24.80 -17.64 19.53
N GLY A 107 25.47 -17.10 18.49
CA GLY A 107 26.03 -17.86 17.37
C GLY A 107 25.14 -17.86 16.12
N LEU A 108 24.10 -17.02 16.12
CA LEU A 108 23.18 -16.83 15.00
C LEU A 108 23.18 -15.36 14.58
N THR A 109 23.04 -15.08 13.29
CA THR A 109 22.78 -13.70 12.82
C THR A 109 21.33 -13.29 13.12
N ALA A 110 21.01 -11.99 13.04
CA ALA A 110 19.63 -11.51 13.19
C ALA A 110 18.65 -12.18 12.20
N ASP A 111 19.05 -12.41 10.95
CA ASP A 111 18.22 -13.10 9.96
C ASP A 111 17.98 -14.56 10.38
N GLN A 112 19.01 -15.27 10.87
CA GLN A 112 18.91 -16.63 11.38
C GLN A 112 18.03 -16.73 12.64
N ARG A 113 18.11 -15.77 13.57
CA ARG A 113 17.22 -15.69 14.74
C ARG A 113 15.76 -15.51 14.33
N ARG A 114 15.48 -14.69 13.30
CA ARG A 114 14.12 -14.56 12.74
C ARG A 114 13.63 -15.88 12.13
N SER A 115 14.49 -16.58 11.39
CA SER A 115 14.15 -17.89 10.84
C SER A 115 13.91 -18.95 11.93
N HIS A 116 14.71 -18.92 13.00
CA HIS A 116 14.55 -19.76 14.18
C HIS A 116 13.16 -19.57 14.80
N PHE A 117 12.79 -18.34 15.17
CA PHE A 117 11.45 -18.07 15.73
C PHE A 117 10.34 -18.43 14.73
N THR A 118 10.50 -18.07 13.46
CA THR A 118 9.48 -18.36 12.46
C THR A 118 9.20 -19.86 12.33
N LEU A 119 10.24 -20.72 12.36
CA LEU A 119 10.03 -22.17 12.34
C LEU A 119 9.31 -22.67 13.59
N TRP A 120 9.69 -22.18 14.78
CA TRP A 120 9.07 -22.60 16.05
C TRP A 120 7.59 -22.23 16.08
N ALA A 121 7.25 -20.99 15.72
CA ALA A 121 5.87 -20.53 15.66
C ALA A 121 5.06 -21.29 14.59
N MET A 122 5.67 -21.60 13.44
CA MET A 122 5.02 -22.41 12.42
C MET A 122 4.79 -23.85 12.88
N ALA A 123 5.68 -24.42 13.69
CA ALA A 123 5.54 -25.76 14.25
C ALA A 123 4.57 -25.84 15.45
N ALA A 124 4.12 -24.69 15.98
CA ALA A 124 3.42 -24.59 17.27
C ALA A 124 4.22 -25.25 18.41
N SER A 125 5.54 -25.03 18.39
CA SER A 125 6.45 -25.54 19.42
C SER A 125 6.37 -24.65 20.66
N PRO A 126 6.45 -25.20 21.88
CA PRO A 126 6.64 -24.39 23.08
C PRO A 126 7.75 -23.34 22.88
N LEU A 127 7.41 -22.07 23.13
CA LEU A 127 8.36 -20.96 23.05
C LEU A 127 9.06 -20.81 24.40
N LEU A 128 10.14 -21.55 24.60
CA LEU A 128 10.92 -21.57 25.83
C LEU A 128 12.20 -20.74 25.65
N LEU A 129 12.44 -19.77 26.52
CA LEU A 129 13.67 -18.96 26.48
C LEU A 129 14.68 -19.48 27.50
N GLY A 130 15.88 -19.81 27.03
CA GLY A 130 17.04 -20.14 27.86
C GLY A 130 17.93 -18.94 28.21
N THR A 131 17.64 -17.77 27.65
CA THR A 131 18.49 -16.57 27.74
C THR A 131 18.33 -15.80 29.05
N ASP A 132 19.35 -15.02 29.43
CA ASP A 132 19.25 -14.03 30.50
C ASP A 132 18.39 -12.84 30.05
N LEU A 133 17.17 -12.76 30.58
CA LEU A 133 16.21 -11.71 30.22
C LEU A 133 16.67 -10.30 30.63
N THR A 134 17.66 -10.17 31.53
CA THR A 134 18.21 -8.87 31.93
C THR A 134 19.17 -8.28 30.90
N GLU A 135 19.67 -9.11 29.97
CA GLU A 135 20.64 -8.75 28.92
C GLU A 135 19.98 -8.70 27.52
N LEU A 136 18.66 -8.68 27.43
CA LEU A 136 17.94 -8.61 26.16
C LEU A 136 18.19 -7.27 25.44
N ASP A 137 18.80 -7.36 24.27
CA ASP A 137 18.95 -6.19 23.40
C ASP A 137 17.60 -5.76 22.77
N PRO A 138 17.49 -4.51 22.29
CA PRO A 138 16.24 -4.02 21.69
C PRO A 138 15.77 -4.80 20.46
N VAL A 139 16.68 -5.42 19.69
CA VAL A 139 16.36 -6.18 18.49
C VAL A 139 15.70 -7.49 18.87
N ASP A 140 16.33 -8.24 19.78
CA ASP A 140 15.84 -9.53 20.28
C ASP A 140 14.54 -9.34 21.07
N LYS A 141 14.46 -8.29 21.92
CA LYS A 141 13.21 -7.93 22.61
C LYS A 141 12.08 -7.67 21.62
N ALA A 142 12.34 -6.92 20.55
CA ALA A 142 11.33 -6.65 19.53
C ALA A 142 10.91 -7.90 18.75
N MET A 143 11.80 -8.90 18.59
CA MET A 143 11.40 -10.21 18.06
C MET A 143 10.46 -10.90 19.04
N LEU A 144 10.89 -11.06 20.30
CA LEU A 144 10.18 -11.80 21.35
C LEU A 144 8.82 -11.21 21.72
N THR A 145 8.60 -9.90 21.54
CA THR A 145 7.30 -9.26 21.80
C THR A 145 6.51 -8.98 20.52
N ASN A 146 6.80 -9.68 19.42
CA ASN A 146 6.03 -9.52 18.19
C ASN A 146 4.74 -10.34 18.26
N ASP A 147 3.64 -9.69 18.64
CA ASP A 147 2.32 -10.31 18.78
C ASP A 147 1.83 -11.03 17.51
N ARG A 148 2.30 -10.62 16.32
CA ARG A 148 1.92 -11.29 15.06
C ARG A 148 2.58 -12.67 14.93
N LEU A 149 3.81 -12.81 15.41
CA LEU A 149 4.57 -14.07 15.41
C LEU A 149 4.09 -14.99 16.52
N ILE A 150 3.89 -14.44 17.74
CA ILE A 150 3.27 -15.17 18.84
C ILE A 150 1.87 -15.65 18.44
N GLY A 151 1.08 -14.81 17.77
CA GLY A 151 -0.24 -15.19 17.29
C GLY A 151 -0.23 -16.35 16.28
N VAL A 152 0.85 -16.49 15.49
CA VAL A 152 1.04 -17.66 14.62
C VAL A 152 1.28 -18.91 15.46
N ASP A 153 2.10 -18.85 16.50
CA ASP A 153 2.31 -19.99 17.41
C ASP A 153 1.03 -20.40 18.14
N GLN A 154 0.31 -19.41 18.66
CA GLN A 154 -0.87 -19.58 19.51
C GLN A 154 -2.15 -19.97 18.75
N ASP A 155 -2.09 -20.10 17.41
CA ASP A 155 -3.21 -20.63 16.62
C ASP A 155 -3.46 -22.13 16.87
N GLY A 156 -2.47 -22.83 17.45
CA GLY A 156 -2.53 -24.24 17.78
C GLY A 156 -2.51 -25.18 16.57
N VAL A 157 -2.02 -24.73 15.42
CA VAL A 157 -1.91 -25.53 14.20
C VAL A 157 -0.44 -25.68 13.81
N ALA A 158 0.05 -26.92 13.79
CA ALA A 158 1.40 -27.21 13.31
C ALA A 158 1.45 -27.22 11.76
N ALA A 159 2.26 -26.34 11.18
CA ALA A 159 2.39 -26.16 9.75
C ALA A 159 3.08 -27.33 9.06
N LYS A 160 2.63 -27.61 7.83
CA LYS A 160 3.22 -28.62 6.96
C LYS A 160 4.31 -27.98 6.09
N ARG A 161 5.42 -28.69 5.92
CA ARG A 161 6.42 -28.37 4.89
C ARG A 161 5.86 -28.73 3.51
N ILE A 162 5.74 -27.75 2.62
CA ILE A 162 5.19 -27.90 1.26
C ILE A 162 6.25 -27.79 0.17
N VAL A 163 7.39 -27.15 0.45
CA VAL A 163 8.56 -27.13 -0.45
C VAL A 163 9.82 -27.45 0.35
N SER A 164 10.66 -28.34 -0.20
CA SER A 164 12.01 -28.63 0.26
C SER A 164 12.90 -28.82 -0.97
N SER A 165 13.71 -27.82 -1.32
CA SER A 165 14.57 -27.87 -2.50
C SER A 165 15.89 -27.13 -2.25
N GLY A 166 16.96 -27.89 -2.04
CA GLY A 166 18.25 -27.33 -1.60
C GLY A 166 18.08 -26.49 -0.34
N VAL A 167 18.49 -25.23 -0.39
CA VAL A 167 18.35 -24.26 0.71
C VAL A 167 16.96 -23.64 0.82
N LYS A 168 16.06 -23.89 -0.14
CA LYS A 168 14.73 -23.28 -0.19
C LYS A 168 13.73 -24.15 0.54
N GLN A 169 13.05 -23.59 1.53
CA GLN A 169 11.98 -24.28 2.27
C GLN A 169 10.73 -23.41 2.28
N VAL A 170 9.55 -24.03 2.13
CA VAL A 170 8.26 -23.36 2.32
C VAL A 170 7.38 -24.19 3.23
N TRP A 171 6.78 -23.53 4.21
CA TRP A 171 5.86 -24.12 5.19
C TRP A 171 4.53 -23.40 5.14
N SER A 172 3.44 -24.13 5.33
CA SER A 172 2.12 -23.53 5.40
C SER A 172 1.18 -24.24 6.36
N LYS A 173 0.29 -23.45 6.97
CA LYS A 173 -0.88 -23.90 7.70
C LYS A 173 -2.08 -23.03 7.34
N LYS A 174 -3.26 -23.58 7.61
CA LYS A 174 -4.53 -22.86 7.54
C LYS A 174 -5.01 -22.59 8.96
N GLU A 175 -5.22 -21.33 9.28
CA GLU A 175 -5.79 -20.88 10.55
C GLU A 175 -7.31 -21.15 10.58
N SER A 176 -7.89 -21.15 11.78
CA SER A 176 -9.30 -21.47 12.00
C SER A 176 -10.28 -20.50 11.33
N ASP A 177 -9.86 -19.27 11.09
CA ASP A 177 -10.61 -18.24 10.37
C ASP A 177 -10.55 -18.38 8.83
N GLY A 178 -9.84 -19.41 8.35
CA GLY A 178 -9.71 -19.72 6.93
C GLY A 178 -8.56 -19.01 6.22
N GLN A 179 -7.78 -18.17 6.92
CA GLN A 179 -6.55 -17.60 6.40
C GLN A 179 -5.43 -18.65 6.36
N TYR A 180 -4.39 -18.38 5.60
CA TYR A 180 -3.21 -19.23 5.49
C TYR A 180 -2.00 -18.48 6.02
N VAL A 181 -1.18 -19.13 6.83
CA VAL A 181 0.15 -18.64 7.18
C VAL A 181 1.16 -19.38 6.32
N VAL A 182 2.07 -18.65 5.69
CA VAL A 182 3.08 -19.20 4.79
C VAL A 182 4.45 -18.62 5.16
N ALA A 183 5.42 -19.50 5.37
CA ALA A 183 6.79 -19.14 5.70
C ALA A 183 7.74 -19.63 4.62
N LEU A 184 8.50 -18.71 4.01
CA LEU A 184 9.53 -18.98 3.02
C LEU A 184 10.89 -18.80 3.70
N PHE A 185 11.82 -19.73 3.50
CA PHE A 185 13.14 -19.69 4.12
C PHE A 185 14.25 -19.91 3.09
N ASN A 186 15.37 -19.22 3.29
CA ASN A 186 16.66 -19.60 2.76
C ASN A 186 17.52 -20.16 3.90
N THR A 187 17.67 -21.49 3.97
CA THR A 187 18.46 -22.16 5.01
C THR A 187 19.96 -22.18 4.73
N GLY A 188 20.41 -21.59 3.62
CA GLY A 188 21.83 -21.51 3.26
C GLY A 188 22.62 -20.56 4.16
N THR A 189 23.94 -20.74 4.17
CA THR A 189 24.91 -19.84 4.84
C THR A 189 25.57 -18.85 3.88
N SER A 190 25.32 -18.98 2.58
CA SER A 190 25.79 -18.07 1.53
C SER A 190 24.82 -18.06 0.34
N GLY A 191 24.88 -16.97 -0.45
CA GLY A 191 24.04 -16.78 -1.64
C GLY A 191 22.59 -16.39 -1.34
N ASN A 192 22.09 -15.41 -2.09
CA ASN A 192 20.67 -15.07 -2.05
C ASN A 192 19.86 -16.14 -2.80
N ALA A 193 18.68 -16.48 -2.30
CA ALA A 193 17.78 -17.43 -2.93
C ALA A 193 16.39 -16.82 -3.15
N THR A 194 15.91 -16.84 -4.39
CA THR A 194 14.48 -16.58 -4.66
C THR A 194 13.67 -17.83 -4.34
N VAL A 195 12.86 -17.74 -3.30
CA VAL A 195 11.91 -18.77 -2.87
C VAL A 195 10.54 -18.34 -3.35
N ALA A 196 9.80 -19.27 -3.96
CA ALA A 196 8.47 -19.02 -4.49
C ALA A 196 7.52 -20.16 -4.07
N VAL A 197 6.24 -19.84 -4.03
CA VAL A 197 5.16 -20.78 -3.74
C VAL A 197 3.92 -20.39 -4.51
N ASP A 198 3.28 -21.36 -5.15
CA ASP A 198 1.97 -21.15 -5.77
C ASP A 198 0.88 -21.29 -4.72
N TRP A 199 -0.17 -20.48 -4.80
CA TRP A 199 -1.33 -20.58 -3.91
C TRP A 199 -1.97 -21.97 -3.96
N SER A 200 -1.91 -22.63 -5.11
CA SER A 200 -2.40 -24.01 -5.29
C SER A 200 -1.63 -25.00 -4.41
N GLN A 201 -0.32 -24.79 -4.18
CA GLN A 201 0.49 -25.59 -3.27
C GLN A 201 0.17 -25.30 -1.80
N VAL A 202 -0.24 -24.07 -1.48
CA VAL A 202 -0.71 -23.65 -0.16
C VAL A 202 -2.10 -24.24 0.15
N GLY A 203 -2.93 -24.44 -0.88
CA GLY A 203 -4.24 -25.07 -0.79
C GLY A 203 -5.41 -24.17 -1.16
N PHE A 204 -5.20 -23.14 -1.97
CA PHE A 204 -6.26 -22.32 -2.59
C PHE A 204 -5.85 -21.85 -4.00
N THR A 205 -6.76 -21.27 -4.78
CA THR A 205 -6.46 -20.74 -6.11
C THR A 205 -6.95 -19.30 -6.24
N GLY A 206 -6.48 -18.56 -7.23
CA GLY A 206 -6.87 -17.18 -7.45
C GLY A 206 -5.94 -16.21 -6.75
N SER A 207 -6.46 -15.25 -5.99
CA SER A 207 -5.64 -14.25 -5.32
C SER A 207 -5.66 -14.42 -3.81
N GLY A 208 -4.58 -14.03 -3.16
CA GLY A 208 -4.46 -13.97 -1.71
C GLY A 208 -4.13 -12.56 -1.27
N ASP A 209 -4.87 -12.01 -0.31
CA ASP A 209 -4.54 -10.75 0.34
C ASP A 209 -3.44 -10.96 1.38
N VAL A 210 -2.25 -10.43 1.11
CA VAL A 210 -1.01 -10.79 1.80
C VAL A 210 -0.62 -9.72 2.82
N THR A 211 -0.24 -10.15 4.02
CA THR A 211 0.40 -9.32 5.06
C THR A 211 1.70 -9.96 5.50
N ASP A 212 2.79 -9.20 5.52
CA ASP A 212 4.07 -9.61 6.10
C ASP A 212 4.01 -9.52 7.63
N LEU A 213 4.23 -10.63 8.33
CA LEU A 213 4.03 -10.68 9.79
C LEU A 213 5.22 -10.16 10.60
N TRP A 214 6.42 -10.16 10.03
CA TRP A 214 7.58 -9.55 10.70
C TRP A 214 7.44 -8.03 10.75
N SER A 215 7.14 -7.40 9.61
CA SER A 215 7.01 -5.95 9.48
C SER A 215 5.61 -5.42 9.81
N GLY A 216 4.57 -6.22 9.64
CA GLY A 216 3.17 -5.79 9.67
C GLY A 216 2.69 -5.14 8.39
N SER A 217 3.54 -5.09 7.36
CA SER A 217 3.23 -4.43 6.09
C SER A 217 2.20 -5.25 5.30
N HIS A 218 1.06 -4.62 5.03
CA HIS A 218 0.09 -5.12 4.05
C HIS A 218 0.70 -5.03 2.64
N LYS A 219 0.66 -6.15 1.91
CA LYS A 219 1.21 -6.31 0.55
C LYS A 219 0.12 -6.35 -0.51
N GLY A 220 -1.15 -6.32 -0.12
CA GLY A 220 -2.30 -6.36 -1.00
C GLY A 220 -2.59 -7.75 -1.57
N ALA A 221 -3.57 -7.79 -2.49
CA ALA A 221 -3.96 -9.01 -3.19
C ALA A 221 -2.93 -9.40 -4.26
N ILE A 222 -2.31 -10.56 -4.07
CA ILE A 222 -1.32 -11.13 -4.99
C ILE A 222 -1.95 -12.33 -5.68
N ALA A 223 -1.89 -12.34 -7.01
CA ALA A 223 -2.47 -13.41 -7.83
C ALA A 223 -1.51 -14.60 -7.96
N ASP A 224 -2.09 -15.79 -7.90
CA ASP A 224 -1.53 -17.11 -8.24
C ASP A 224 -0.35 -17.62 -7.43
N SER A 225 0.64 -16.79 -7.11
CA SER A 225 1.85 -17.17 -6.39
C SER A 225 2.49 -16.03 -5.63
N TYR A 226 3.38 -16.35 -4.70
CA TYR A 226 4.20 -15.38 -3.97
C TYR A 226 5.65 -15.79 -4.02
N SER A 227 6.53 -14.79 -4.16
CA SER A 227 7.97 -15.00 -4.13
C SER A 227 8.70 -13.93 -3.33
N ALA A 228 9.82 -14.32 -2.76
CA ALA A 228 10.75 -13.42 -2.09
C ALA A 228 12.19 -13.84 -2.36
N THR A 229 13.06 -12.87 -2.63
CA THR A 229 14.51 -13.09 -2.65
C THR A 229 15.06 -12.89 -1.25
N LEU A 230 15.61 -13.95 -0.67
CA LEU A 230 16.02 -14.03 0.72
C LEU A 230 17.54 -14.17 0.83
N ARG A 231 18.15 -13.37 1.71
CA ARG A 231 19.56 -13.52 2.11
C ARG A 231 19.80 -14.85 2.83
N PRO A 232 21.07 -15.29 2.99
CA PRO A 232 21.39 -16.49 3.77
C PRO A 232 20.81 -16.42 5.19
N GLY A 233 20.06 -17.44 5.59
CA GLY A 233 19.38 -17.51 6.89
C GLY A 233 18.14 -16.64 7.01
N GLU A 234 17.74 -15.87 5.99
CA GLU A 234 16.56 -15.00 6.04
C GLU A 234 15.26 -15.78 5.80
N THR A 235 14.17 -15.28 6.40
CA THR A 235 12.81 -15.77 6.20
C THR A 235 11.85 -14.66 5.79
N ARG A 236 10.79 -15.04 5.08
CA ARG A 236 9.59 -14.24 4.88
C ARG A 236 8.40 -14.99 5.45
N LEU A 237 7.74 -14.42 6.45
CA LEU A 237 6.52 -14.95 7.04
C LEU A 237 5.34 -14.07 6.63
N ILE A 238 4.34 -14.65 5.98
CA ILE A 238 3.14 -13.97 5.54
C ILE A 238 1.88 -14.63 6.06
N ARG A 239 0.85 -13.83 6.31
CA ARG A 239 -0.55 -14.28 6.41
C ARG A 239 -1.26 -13.90 5.12
N VAL A 240 -2.04 -14.83 4.59
CA VAL A 240 -2.68 -14.73 3.29
C VAL A 240 -4.15 -15.08 3.44
N LYS A 241 -5.03 -14.13 3.15
CA LYS A 241 -6.47 -14.37 3.10
C LYS A 241 -6.88 -14.63 1.65
N PRO A 242 -7.38 -15.84 1.29
CA PRO A 242 -7.89 -16.07 -0.05
C PRO A 242 -9.00 -15.08 -0.38
N VAL A 243 -8.94 -14.51 -1.58
CA VAL A 243 -9.96 -13.61 -2.11
C VAL A 243 -10.41 -14.08 -3.49
N ASN A 244 -11.72 -14.20 -3.68
CA ASN A 244 -12.28 -14.54 -4.99
C ASN A 244 -11.94 -13.42 -5.98
N SER A 245 -11.49 -13.83 -7.17
CA SER A 245 -11.00 -13.00 -8.28
C SER A 245 -11.61 -11.59 -8.37
N LEU A 246 -10.72 -10.59 -8.30
CA LEU A 246 -10.92 -9.16 -8.56
C LEU A 246 -12.27 -8.56 -8.14
N LYS A 247 -12.50 -8.48 -6.83
CA LYS A 247 -12.85 -7.18 -6.23
C LYS A 247 -11.70 -6.75 -5.34
N SER A 248 -10.67 -6.21 -5.98
CA SER A 248 -9.84 -5.21 -5.32
C SER A 248 -10.79 -4.09 -4.86
N ALA A 249 -11.19 -4.11 -3.59
CA ALA A 249 -11.25 -2.85 -2.89
C ALA A 249 -9.78 -2.48 -2.67
N ALA A 250 -9.15 -1.97 -3.74
CA ALA A 250 -7.93 -1.21 -3.60
C ALA A 250 -8.17 -0.26 -2.43
N ALA A 251 -7.17 -0.04 -1.58
CA ALA A 251 -7.13 1.24 -0.91
C ALA A 251 -7.38 2.26 -2.02
N SER A 252 -8.54 2.90 -2.01
CA SER A 252 -8.84 3.86 -3.05
C SER A 252 -7.69 4.87 -2.99
N PRO A 253 -7.15 5.34 -4.13
CA PRO A 253 -6.07 6.34 -4.18
C PRO A 253 -6.37 7.66 -3.44
N GLY A 254 -7.46 7.71 -2.66
CA GLY A 254 -7.98 8.87 -1.98
C GLY A 254 -8.33 9.94 -2.99
N MET A 255 -8.28 11.17 -2.50
CA MET A 255 -8.44 12.37 -3.32
C MET A 255 -7.28 12.56 -4.33
N ALA A 256 -6.14 11.89 -4.15
CA ALA A 256 -4.97 12.09 -5.01
C ALA A 256 -5.25 11.67 -6.46
N VAL A 257 -6.07 10.64 -6.69
CA VAL A 257 -6.57 10.28 -8.03
C VAL A 257 -8.05 10.60 -8.12
N ALA A 258 -8.35 11.76 -8.70
CA ALA A 258 -9.68 12.27 -8.92
C ALA A 258 -9.81 12.73 -10.38
N PRO A 259 -10.01 11.82 -11.36
CA PRO A 259 -10.06 12.15 -12.78
C PRO A 259 -11.15 13.18 -13.07
N TYR A 260 -10.92 14.02 -14.09
CA TYR A 260 -11.91 15.02 -14.48
C TYR A 260 -13.11 14.32 -15.14
N GLU A 261 -14.31 14.74 -14.74
CA GLU A 261 -15.57 14.44 -15.42
C GLU A 261 -16.30 15.75 -15.68
N TYR A 262 -16.63 15.99 -16.96
CA TYR A 262 -17.30 17.21 -17.39
C TYR A 262 -18.68 16.87 -17.96
N LEU A 263 -19.77 17.23 -17.27
CA LEU A 263 -21.12 16.88 -17.71
C LEU A 263 -21.60 17.62 -18.96
N GLY A 264 -20.97 18.73 -19.32
CA GLY A 264 -21.31 19.54 -20.49
C GLY A 264 -20.61 19.12 -21.79
N TRP A 265 -19.75 18.09 -21.79
CA TRP A 265 -18.89 17.77 -22.93
C TRP A 265 -18.55 16.28 -23.04
N GLY A 266 -18.10 15.83 -24.22
CA GLY A 266 -17.35 14.58 -24.37
C GLY A 266 -18.05 13.28 -23.96
N ASN A 267 -19.37 13.20 -24.05
CA ASN A 267 -20.15 12.03 -23.64
C ASN A 267 -19.82 11.57 -22.19
N PRO A 268 -20.37 12.26 -21.18
CA PRO A 268 -20.13 11.97 -19.77
C PRO A 268 -20.53 10.54 -19.40
N GLN A 269 -19.80 9.93 -18.48
CA GLN A 269 -20.02 8.53 -18.13
C GLN A 269 -20.93 8.40 -16.91
N ASN A 270 -21.41 7.19 -16.62
CA ASN A 270 -22.06 6.94 -15.35
C ASN A 270 -20.97 6.71 -14.27
N PRO A 271 -20.86 7.54 -13.22
CA PRO A 271 -19.77 7.47 -12.27
C PRO A 271 -19.84 6.18 -11.47
N THR A 272 -21.02 5.63 -11.19
CA THR A 272 -21.10 4.36 -10.43
C THR A 272 -20.58 3.21 -11.28
N SER A 273 -20.79 3.24 -12.60
CA SER A 273 -20.15 2.31 -13.54
C SER A 273 -18.62 2.49 -13.58
N VAL A 274 -18.14 3.73 -13.61
CA VAL A 274 -16.69 4.03 -13.59
C VAL A 274 -16.06 3.56 -12.29
N MET A 275 -16.66 3.89 -11.14
CA MET A 275 -16.23 3.45 -9.81
C MET A 275 -16.20 1.93 -9.71
N SER A 276 -17.25 1.25 -10.20
CA SER A 276 -17.32 -0.22 -10.19
C SER A 276 -16.26 -0.85 -11.10
N ALA A 277 -15.92 -0.22 -12.22
CA ALA A 277 -14.98 -0.77 -13.19
C ALA A 277 -13.50 -0.51 -12.84
N THR A 278 -13.22 0.50 -12.01
CA THR A 278 -11.84 0.99 -11.79
C THR A 278 -11.43 1.06 -10.32
N GLY A 279 -12.39 1.05 -9.40
CA GLY A 279 -12.14 1.24 -7.96
C GLY A 279 -11.92 2.71 -7.55
N VAL A 280 -11.98 3.67 -8.49
CA VAL A 280 -11.87 5.09 -8.15
C VAL A 280 -13.00 5.49 -7.19
N LYS A 281 -12.71 6.40 -6.25
CA LYS A 281 -13.71 6.94 -5.31
C LYS A 281 -13.86 8.44 -5.35
N TRP A 282 -12.95 9.14 -6.01
CA TRP A 282 -12.99 10.59 -6.14
C TRP A 282 -13.08 10.99 -7.61
N PHE A 283 -13.80 12.08 -7.88
CA PHE A 283 -13.86 12.70 -9.20
C PHE A 283 -13.62 14.19 -9.06
N THR A 284 -13.01 14.80 -10.07
CA THR A 284 -12.97 16.26 -10.20
C THR A 284 -14.09 16.68 -11.16
N LEU A 285 -15.15 17.28 -10.64
CA LEU A 285 -16.28 17.71 -11.45
C LEU A 285 -16.04 19.10 -12.02
N ALA A 286 -16.10 19.19 -13.34
CA ALA A 286 -15.84 20.37 -14.15
C ALA A 286 -17.15 20.90 -14.79
N PHE A 287 -17.38 22.21 -14.96
CA PHE A 287 -16.72 23.32 -14.28
C PHE A 287 -17.76 24.23 -13.62
N ILE A 288 -17.38 24.83 -12.50
CA ILE A 288 -18.06 26.03 -12.00
C ILE A 288 -17.49 27.26 -12.73
N LEU A 289 -18.39 28.09 -13.23
CA LEU A 289 -18.10 29.35 -13.90
C LEU A 289 -18.98 30.47 -13.32
N SER A 290 -18.72 31.70 -13.75
CA SER A 290 -19.57 32.86 -13.49
C SER A 290 -20.82 32.84 -14.38
N ASP A 291 -21.95 33.26 -13.82
CA ASP A 291 -23.18 33.52 -14.58
C ASP A 291 -23.23 34.87 -15.31
N GLY A 292 -22.09 35.55 -15.40
CA GLY A 292 -21.95 36.93 -15.84
C GLY A 292 -21.66 37.92 -14.70
N GLY A 293 -22.01 37.54 -13.45
CA GLY A 293 -21.66 38.26 -12.22
C GLY A 293 -20.74 37.44 -11.29
N CYS A 294 -20.51 37.94 -10.07
CA CYS A 294 -19.76 37.20 -9.04
C CYS A 294 -20.65 36.12 -8.36
N ASN A 295 -21.20 35.21 -9.16
CA ASN A 295 -22.08 34.15 -8.69
C ASN A 295 -21.75 32.82 -9.41
N PRO A 296 -21.44 31.75 -8.66
CA PRO A 296 -21.04 30.47 -9.23
C PRO A 296 -22.23 29.69 -9.78
N LYS A 297 -22.08 29.15 -11.00
CA LYS A 297 -23.00 28.21 -11.65
C LYS A 297 -22.22 27.16 -12.43
N TRP A 298 -22.79 25.96 -12.55
CA TRP A 298 -22.24 24.94 -13.45
C TRP A 298 -22.34 25.44 -14.89
N ASP A 299 -21.22 25.47 -15.59
CA ASP A 299 -21.05 26.06 -16.93
C ASP A 299 -21.65 27.48 -17.07
N GLY A 300 -21.69 28.23 -15.96
CA GLY A 300 -22.20 29.60 -15.92
C GLY A 300 -23.71 29.72 -16.09
N SER A 301 -24.44 28.62 -16.26
CA SER A 301 -25.86 28.64 -16.60
C SER A 301 -26.69 27.64 -15.79
N ARG A 302 -26.18 26.42 -15.60
CA ARG A 302 -26.85 25.38 -14.81
C ARG A 302 -26.83 25.73 -13.32
N PRO A 303 -27.92 25.42 -12.59
CA PRO A 303 -28.06 25.84 -11.20
C PRO A 303 -27.03 25.15 -10.29
N LEU A 304 -26.51 25.87 -9.30
CA LEU A 304 -25.55 25.34 -8.32
C LEU A 304 -26.14 24.19 -7.48
N THR A 305 -27.46 24.12 -7.28
CA THR A 305 -28.13 23.02 -6.56
C THR A 305 -29.41 22.62 -7.29
N GLY A 306 -29.91 21.41 -7.04
CA GLY A 306 -31.14 20.86 -7.62
C GLY A 306 -31.02 20.36 -9.07
N GLY A 307 -29.82 20.41 -9.67
CA GLY A 307 -29.59 20.04 -11.07
C GLY A 307 -28.92 18.68 -11.27
N THR A 308 -28.56 18.42 -12.54
CA THR A 308 -27.81 17.22 -12.97
C THR A 308 -26.48 17.06 -12.27
N ASP A 309 -25.77 18.17 -12.03
CA ASP A 309 -24.46 18.16 -11.39
C ASP A 309 -24.57 17.77 -9.90
N GLN A 310 -25.58 18.27 -9.17
CA GLN A 310 -25.85 17.79 -7.82
C GLN A 310 -26.26 16.32 -7.80
N SER A 311 -27.12 15.90 -8.73
CA SER A 311 -27.52 14.49 -8.84
C SER A 311 -26.32 13.57 -9.09
N ARG A 312 -25.31 14.05 -9.85
CA ARG A 312 -24.04 13.34 -10.06
C ARG A 312 -23.24 13.20 -8.78
N ILE A 313 -23.09 14.28 -8.02
CA ILE A 313 -22.40 14.29 -6.72
C ILE A 313 -23.08 13.32 -5.74
N ASP A 314 -24.41 13.35 -5.67
CA ASP A 314 -25.18 12.49 -4.79
C ASP A 314 -25.05 11.01 -5.18
N ALA A 315 -25.01 10.71 -6.49
CA ALA A 315 -24.76 9.35 -6.97
C ALA A 315 -23.36 8.84 -6.60
N ILE A 316 -22.31 9.67 -6.75
CA ILE A 316 -20.94 9.34 -6.35
C ILE A 316 -20.87 9.05 -4.85
N ARG A 317 -21.47 9.91 -4.03
CA ARG A 317 -21.48 9.77 -2.56
C ARG A 317 -22.28 8.56 -2.11
N SER A 318 -23.41 8.29 -2.74
CA SER A 318 -24.22 7.09 -2.47
C SER A 318 -23.46 5.80 -2.79
N ALA A 319 -22.54 5.83 -3.75
CA ALA A 319 -21.63 4.72 -4.08
C ALA A 319 -20.35 4.67 -3.21
N GLY A 320 -20.31 5.46 -2.13
CA GLY A 320 -19.19 5.51 -1.17
C GLY A 320 -17.97 6.28 -1.68
N GLY A 321 -18.16 7.21 -2.61
CA GLY A 321 -17.14 8.13 -3.09
C GLY A 321 -17.30 9.55 -2.54
N ASP A 322 -16.51 10.48 -3.05
CA ASP A 322 -16.66 11.92 -2.82
C ASP A 322 -16.17 12.72 -4.04
N VAL A 323 -16.26 14.04 -4.00
CA VAL A 323 -15.90 14.90 -5.14
C VAL A 323 -14.97 16.05 -4.74
N MET A 324 -14.13 16.43 -5.69
CA MET A 324 -13.53 17.74 -5.81
C MET A 324 -14.32 18.51 -6.87
N VAL A 325 -14.55 19.80 -6.67
CA VAL A 325 -15.16 20.66 -7.70
C VAL A 325 -14.08 21.55 -8.28
N SER A 326 -14.02 21.61 -9.61
CA SER A 326 -13.12 22.49 -10.34
C SER A 326 -13.83 23.77 -10.78
N VAL A 327 -13.20 24.90 -10.54
CA VAL A 327 -13.67 26.23 -10.91
C VAL A 327 -12.73 26.80 -11.98
N GLY A 328 -13.26 27.21 -13.14
CA GLY A 328 -12.45 27.81 -14.21
C GLY A 328 -12.42 26.98 -15.51
N GLY A 329 -11.25 26.48 -15.91
CA GLY A 329 -10.99 25.77 -17.17
C GLY A 329 -10.72 26.71 -18.37
N TRP A 330 -10.64 26.17 -19.58
CA TRP A 330 -10.28 26.95 -20.79
C TRP A 330 -11.33 28.01 -21.21
N SER A 331 -12.63 27.70 -21.08
CA SER A 331 -13.74 28.47 -21.69
C SER A 331 -14.75 29.05 -20.70
N GLY A 332 -15.48 30.08 -21.13
CA GLY A 332 -16.59 30.71 -20.39
C GLY A 332 -16.17 31.77 -19.35
N ASN A 333 -17.16 32.42 -18.73
CA ASN A 333 -16.93 33.55 -17.83
C ASN A 333 -16.26 33.12 -16.52
N LYS A 334 -15.14 33.74 -16.14
CA LYS A 334 -14.35 33.32 -14.97
C LYS A 334 -14.74 34.09 -13.72
N LEU A 335 -14.87 33.38 -12.59
CA LEU A 335 -15.21 34.02 -11.32
C LEU A 335 -14.11 34.98 -10.87
N GLY A 336 -12.83 34.64 -11.09
CA GLY A 336 -11.72 35.52 -10.74
C GLY A 336 -11.75 36.85 -11.50
N GLU A 337 -12.34 36.89 -12.69
CA GLU A 337 -12.51 38.11 -13.49
C GLU A 337 -13.76 38.90 -13.09
N LYS A 338 -14.87 38.22 -12.82
CA LYS A 338 -16.18 38.85 -12.57
C LYS A 338 -16.38 39.29 -11.12
N CYS A 339 -15.62 38.75 -10.18
CA CYS A 339 -15.61 39.20 -8.79
C CYS A 339 -14.70 40.43 -8.63
N SER A 340 -15.24 41.51 -8.07
CA SER A 340 -14.54 42.79 -7.96
C SER A 340 -13.39 42.79 -6.94
N SER A 341 -13.38 41.85 -5.98
CA SER A 341 -12.37 41.77 -4.92
C SER A 341 -12.08 40.32 -4.52
N ALA A 342 -10.98 40.10 -3.80
CA ALA A 342 -10.61 38.79 -3.27
C ALA A 342 -11.65 38.27 -2.25
N SER A 343 -12.24 39.16 -1.44
CA SER A 343 -13.30 38.79 -0.50
C SER A 343 -14.58 38.36 -1.23
N ALA A 344 -14.97 39.06 -2.29
CA ALA A 344 -16.12 38.67 -3.12
C ALA A 344 -15.88 37.30 -3.79
N LEU A 345 -14.67 37.08 -4.32
CA LEU A 345 -14.28 35.81 -4.91
C LEU A 345 -14.25 34.67 -3.88
N ALA A 346 -13.71 34.91 -2.68
CA ALA A 346 -13.76 33.95 -1.58
C ALA A 346 -15.20 33.59 -1.20
N GLY A 347 -16.11 34.58 -1.19
CA GLY A 347 -17.54 34.35 -0.99
C GLY A 347 -18.16 33.48 -2.08
N ALA A 348 -17.78 33.68 -3.35
CA ALA A 348 -18.22 32.84 -4.46
C ALA A 348 -17.72 31.39 -4.32
N TYR A 349 -16.43 31.18 -4.00
CA TYR A 349 -15.89 29.85 -3.73
C TYR A 349 -16.57 29.19 -2.51
N GLN A 350 -16.83 29.96 -1.45
CA GLN A 350 -17.53 29.46 -0.25
C GLN A 350 -18.93 28.97 -0.56
N LYS A 351 -19.68 29.62 -1.46
CA LYS A 351 -21.01 29.13 -1.90
C LYS A 351 -20.93 27.71 -2.46
N VAL A 352 -19.91 27.42 -3.29
CA VAL A 352 -19.70 26.08 -3.86
C VAL A 352 -19.31 25.08 -2.77
N ILE A 353 -18.36 25.45 -1.90
CA ILE A 353 -17.91 24.61 -0.79
C ILE A 353 -19.07 24.25 0.12
N SER A 354 -19.88 25.23 0.52
CA SER A 354 -21.01 25.04 1.43
C SER A 354 -22.15 24.27 0.79
N ALA A 355 -22.46 24.50 -0.49
CA ALA A 355 -23.51 23.77 -1.21
C ALA A 355 -23.29 22.26 -1.18
N TYR A 356 -22.02 21.83 -1.26
CA TYR A 356 -21.67 20.42 -1.35
C TYR A 356 -20.86 19.89 -0.17
N LYS A 357 -20.58 20.69 0.86
CA LYS A 357 -19.70 20.32 1.99
C LYS A 357 -18.37 19.76 1.49
N LEU A 358 -17.73 20.48 0.57
CA LEU A 358 -16.52 20.00 -0.10
C LEU A 358 -15.37 19.83 0.89
N LYS A 359 -14.60 18.76 0.67
CA LYS A 359 -13.31 18.54 1.34
C LYS A 359 -12.14 18.98 0.47
N ALA A 360 -12.38 19.23 -0.82
CA ALA A 360 -11.38 19.67 -1.76
C ALA A 360 -11.98 20.61 -2.82
N LEU A 361 -11.22 21.64 -3.19
CA LEU A 361 -11.55 22.61 -4.24
C LEU A 361 -10.36 22.74 -5.19
N ASP A 362 -10.64 22.68 -6.48
CA ASP A 362 -9.66 22.92 -7.55
C ASP A 362 -9.97 24.24 -8.25
N ILE A 363 -8.94 25.07 -8.44
CA ILE A 363 -9.00 26.26 -9.29
C ILE A 363 -8.19 25.97 -10.54
N ASP A 364 -8.89 25.66 -11.62
CA ASP A 364 -8.30 25.44 -12.94
C ASP A 364 -8.22 26.79 -13.65
N ILE A 365 -7.07 27.43 -13.54
CA ILE A 365 -6.87 28.82 -13.97
C ILE A 365 -6.17 28.87 -15.32
N GLU A 366 -6.92 29.22 -16.35
CA GLU A 366 -6.45 29.21 -17.74
C GLU A 366 -6.81 30.50 -18.49
N ASN A 367 -6.25 30.65 -19.70
CA ASN A 367 -6.63 31.65 -20.68
C ASN A 367 -6.61 33.11 -20.14
N THR A 368 -7.74 33.83 -20.19
CA THR A 368 -7.82 35.25 -19.81
C THR A 368 -7.66 35.47 -18.30
N GLU A 369 -8.15 34.53 -17.48
CA GLU A 369 -7.97 34.56 -16.02
C GLU A 369 -6.49 34.34 -15.66
N TRP A 370 -5.84 33.42 -16.37
CA TRP A 370 -4.43 33.09 -16.19
C TRP A 370 -3.50 34.23 -16.57
N SER A 371 -3.74 34.89 -17.71
CA SER A 371 -2.84 35.95 -18.22
C SER A 371 -2.90 37.25 -17.40
N ASN A 372 -3.97 37.50 -16.64
CA ASN A 372 -4.15 38.73 -15.88
C ASN A 372 -3.54 38.68 -14.46
N ALA A 373 -2.47 39.45 -14.23
CA ALA A 373 -1.75 39.47 -12.94
C ALA A 373 -2.62 39.92 -11.74
N THR A 374 -3.57 40.83 -11.96
CA THR A 374 -4.49 41.28 -10.90
C THR A 374 -5.44 40.15 -10.51
N VAL A 375 -5.90 39.39 -11.50
CA VAL A 375 -6.79 38.25 -11.27
C VAL A 375 -6.06 37.11 -10.57
N ARG A 376 -4.83 36.78 -10.98
CA ARG A 376 -3.97 35.81 -10.28
C ARG A 376 -3.79 36.15 -8.80
N GLN A 377 -3.48 37.40 -8.47
CA GLN A 377 -3.38 37.85 -7.08
C GLN A 377 -4.72 37.72 -6.34
N ARG A 378 -5.82 38.10 -6.99
CA ARG A 378 -7.17 37.97 -6.42
C ARG A 378 -7.52 36.53 -6.08
N VAL A 379 -7.20 35.57 -6.96
CA VAL A 379 -7.39 34.13 -6.74
C VAL A 379 -6.59 33.64 -5.53
N VAL A 380 -5.32 34.04 -5.43
CA VAL A 380 -4.44 33.70 -4.29
C VAL A 380 -5.05 34.20 -2.97
N ASP A 381 -5.41 35.47 -2.90
CA ASP A 381 -5.93 36.08 -1.67
C ASP A 381 -7.31 35.52 -1.29
N ALA A 382 -8.13 35.18 -2.29
CA ALA A 382 -9.41 34.51 -2.08
C ALA A 382 -9.21 33.11 -1.50
N LEU A 383 -8.31 32.30 -2.09
CA LEU A 383 -7.99 30.96 -1.59
C LEU A 383 -7.40 30.99 -0.18
N LYS A 384 -6.58 31.99 0.16
CA LYS A 384 -6.06 32.18 1.53
C LYS A 384 -7.20 32.35 2.52
N THR A 385 -8.18 33.19 2.18
CA THR A 385 -9.37 33.43 2.99
C THR A 385 -10.23 32.15 3.11
N VAL A 386 -10.47 31.46 2.00
CA VAL A 386 -11.21 30.20 1.96
C VAL A 386 -10.56 29.14 2.85
N LYS A 387 -9.24 28.98 2.77
CA LYS A 387 -8.52 27.99 3.56
C LYS A 387 -8.56 28.31 5.06
N ALA A 388 -8.45 29.58 5.42
CA ALA A 388 -8.61 30.02 6.82
C ALA A 388 -10.02 29.73 7.36
N ASN A 389 -11.06 29.88 6.52
CA ASN A 389 -12.45 29.67 6.91
C ASN A 389 -12.88 28.20 6.95
N ASN A 390 -12.15 27.29 6.30
CA ASN A 390 -12.51 25.88 6.18
C ASN A 390 -11.33 24.99 6.60
N PRO A 391 -11.09 24.81 7.91
CA PRO A 391 -10.06 23.90 8.40
C PRO A 391 -10.25 22.49 7.83
N GLY A 392 -9.20 21.94 7.23
CA GLY A 392 -9.22 20.61 6.60
C GLY A 392 -9.60 20.60 5.11
N LEU A 393 -10.04 21.74 4.54
CA LEU A 393 -10.24 21.85 3.09
C LEU A 393 -8.88 21.79 2.37
N LYS A 394 -8.82 20.94 1.35
CA LYS A 394 -7.70 20.84 0.41
C LYS A 394 -7.90 21.77 -0.78
N THR A 395 -6.88 22.58 -1.09
CA THR A 395 -6.90 23.49 -2.25
C THR A 395 -5.91 23.02 -3.31
N VAL A 396 -6.37 22.98 -4.55
CA VAL A 396 -5.57 22.68 -5.74
C VAL A 396 -5.61 23.89 -6.67
N ILE A 397 -4.46 24.22 -7.26
CA ILE A 397 -4.38 25.20 -8.34
C ILE A 397 -3.83 24.46 -9.56
N THR A 398 -4.66 24.33 -10.60
CA THR A 398 -4.35 23.64 -11.85
C THR A 398 -4.09 24.66 -12.95
N PHE A 399 -3.01 24.49 -13.73
CA PHE A 399 -2.62 25.42 -14.79
C PHE A 399 -1.73 24.75 -15.85
N GLY A 400 -1.64 25.35 -17.04
CA GLY A 400 -0.79 24.88 -18.14
C GLY A 400 0.71 24.91 -17.82
N THR A 401 1.50 24.06 -18.47
CA THR A 401 2.95 23.98 -18.27
C THR A 401 3.70 23.85 -19.58
N THR A 402 5.00 24.08 -19.56
CA THR A 402 5.91 23.62 -20.62
C THR A 402 6.43 22.22 -20.29
N ALA A 403 7.08 21.57 -21.25
CA ALA A 403 7.80 20.31 -21.04
C ALA A 403 8.92 20.39 -19.98
N SER A 404 9.34 21.59 -19.57
CA SER A 404 10.35 21.83 -18.53
C SER A 404 9.77 22.43 -17.24
N GLY A 405 8.45 22.43 -17.09
CA GLY A 405 7.73 22.94 -15.93
C GLY A 405 7.06 24.30 -16.17
N PRO A 406 6.59 24.96 -15.11
CA PRO A 406 5.84 26.21 -15.19
C PRO A 406 6.56 27.28 -16.02
N ASP A 407 5.80 27.96 -16.88
CA ASP A 407 6.26 29.14 -17.61
C ASP A 407 6.44 30.35 -16.67
N SER A 408 6.74 31.52 -17.24
CA SER A 408 6.91 32.74 -16.44
C SER A 408 5.65 33.11 -15.64
N THR A 409 4.46 32.85 -16.19
CA THR A 409 3.17 33.11 -15.54
C THR A 409 2.93 32.15 -14.37
N GLY A 410 3.26 30.87 -14.54
CA GLY A 410 3.16 29.87 -13.48
C GLY A 410 4.15 30.10 -12.35
N VAL A 411 5.38 30.51 -12.68
CA VAL A 411 6.36 30.94 -11.67
C VAL A 411 5.86 32.16 -10.89
N ASP A 412 5.24 33.14 -11.57
CA ASP A 412 4.64 34.31 -10.92
C ASP A 412 3.48 33.91 -9.98
N MET A 413 2.58 33.02 -10.40
CA MET A 413 1.48 32.52 -9.56
C MET A 413 1.97 31.85 -8.29
N ILE A 414 2.95 30.93 -8.40
CA ILE A 414 3.54 30.23 -7.25
C ILE A 414 4.19 31.21 -6.28
N LYS A 415 4.95 32.20 -6.79
CA LYS A 415 5.60 33.22 -5.96
C LYS A 415 4.58 34.12 -5.26
N ARG A 416 3.50 34.54 -5.93
CA ARG A 416 2.43 35.33 -5.31
C ARG A 416 1.80 34.58 -4.15
N ALA A 417 1.49 33.31 -4.34
CA ALA A 417 0.92 32.48 -3.29
C ALA A 417 1.86 32.34 -2.09
N ALA A 418 3.14 32.04 -2.32
CA ALA A 418 4.14 31.96 -1.26
C ALA A 418 4.28 33.30 -0.51
N ASN A 419 4.44 34.41 -1.24
CA ASN A 419 4.58 35.75 -0.66
C ASN A 419 3.33 36.20 0.11
N SER A 420 2.15 35.79 -0.35
CA SER A 420 0.88 36.08 0.33
C SER A 420 0.65 35.17 1.55
N GLY A 421 1.48 34.16 1.76
CA GLY A 421 1.35 33.17 2.83
C GLY A 421 0.22 32.16 2.59
N LEU A 422 -0.19 31.94 1.35
CA LEU A 422 -1.14 30.87 1.00
C LEU A 422 -0.43 29.52 1.11
N ALA A 423 -0.82 28.73 2.10
CA ALA A 423 -0.42 27.32 2.24
C ALA A 423 -1.23 26.42 1.29
N ASN A 424 -1.03 26.57 -0.02
CA ASN A 424 -1.72 25.76 -1.01
C ASN A 424 -1.36 24.27 -0.85
N ASP A 425 -2.33 23.34 -0.92
CA ASP A 425 -2.02 21.92 -0.72
C ASP A 425 -1.38 21.30 -1.96
N VAL A 426 -1.88 21.58 -3.16
CA VAL A 426 -1.32 21.00 -4.40
C VAL A 426 -1.24 22.02 -5.53
N TRP A 427 -0.06 22.14 -6.12
CA TRP A 427 0.15 22.78 -7.42
C TRP A 427 0.07 21.71 -8.50
N CYS A 428 -0.88 21.82 -9.42
CA CYS A 428 -1.13 20.82 -10.45
C CYS A 428 -0.81 21.39 -11.84
N VAL A 429 0.03 20.72 -12.60
CA VAL A 429 0.30 21.10 -14.00
C VAL A 429 -0.47 20.24 -14.99
N MET A 430 -0.74 20.80 -16.16
CA MET A 430 -1.34 20.10 -17.31
C MET A 430 -0.29 19.82 -18.39
N PRO A 431 0.45 18.69 -18.32
CA PRO A 431 1.59 18.40 -19.17
C PRO A 431 1.17 17.75 -20.51
N PHE A 432 0.45 18.51 -21.31
CA PHE A 432 0.02 18.16 -22.66
C PHE A 432 -0.11 19.44 -23.50
N ASP A 433 -0.33 19.29 -24.80
CA ASP A 433 -0.31 20.35 -25.82
C ASP A 433 1.04 21.07 -25.89
N PHE A 434 2.13 20.28 -25.95
CA PHE A 434 3.48 20.82 -26.11
C PHE A 434 3.84 21.13 -27.57
N GLY A 435 3.00 20.75 -28.53
CA GLY A 435 3.26 20.87 -29.96
C GLY A 435 4.30 19.89 -30.52
N GLY A 436 4.58 20.03 -31.82
CA GLY A 436 5.75 19.42 -32.47
C GLY A 436 5.66 17.92 -32.80
N GLY A 437 4.49 17.28 -32.65
CA GLY A 437 4.33 15.86 -33.00
C GLY A 437 4.93 14.88 -31.99
N THR A 438 5.04 15.32 -30.75
CA THR A 438 5.80 14.60 -29.73
C THR A 438 5.08 13.34 -29.24
N THR A 439 5.83 12.25 -29.03
CA THR A 439 5.25 10.93 -28.71
C THR A 439 5.71 10.30 -27.40
N ASN A 440 6.69 10.90 -26.70
CA ASN A 440 7.24 10.44 -25.43
C ASN A 440 6.63 11.18 -24.23
N MET A 441 5.31 11.30 -24.20
CA MET A 441 4.57 12.15 -23.25
C MET A 441 4.79 11.79 -21.78
N GLY A 442 5.05 10.51 -21.47
CA GLY A 442 5.42 10.06 -20.14
C GLY A 442 6.71 10.73 -19.65
N THR A 443 7.76 10.76 -20.48
CA THR A 443 9.05 11.40 -20.15
C THR A 443 8.92 12.92 -20.04
N LEU A 444 8.22 13.56 -20.96
CA LEU A 444 8.04 15.02 -20.90
C LEU A 444 7.22 15.44 -19.68
N THR A 445 6.24 14.63 -19.30
CA THR A 445 5.46 14.85 -18.08
C THR A 445 6.33 14.79 -16.83
N THR A 446 7.20 13.78 -16.68
CA THR A 446 8.08 13.70 -15.52
C THR A 446 9.12 14.83 -15.50
N GLN A 447 9.59 15.28 -16.67
CA GLN A 447 10.44 16.47 -16.78
C GLN A 447 9.72 17.75 -16.36
N ALA A 448 8.47 17.94 -16.78
CA ALA A 448 7.66 19.08 -16.38
C ALA A 448 7.41 19.09 -14.87
N MET A 449 7.18 17.91 -14.28
CA MET A 449 7.00 17.73 -12.84
C MET A 449 8.25 18.10 -12.03
N GLU A 450 9.45 17.75 -12.49
CA GLU A 450 10.69 18.18 -11.84
C GLU A 450 10.87 19.71 -11.89
N GLY A 451 10.51 20.32 -13.02
CA GLY A 451 10.46 21.77 -13.15
C GLY A 451 9.51 22.41 -12.14
N LEU A 452 8.29 21.89 -12.03
CA LEU A 452 7.30 22.34 -11.06
C LEU A 452 7.81 22.19 -9.62
N LYS A 453 8.35 21.02 -9.27
CA LYS A 453 8.92 20.73 -7.95
C LYS A 453 9.96 21.77 -7.57
N ALA A 454 10.88 22.10 -8.49
CA ALA A 454 11.93 23.08 -8.24
C ALA A 454 11.36 24.48 -7.94
N ARG A 455 10.29 24.90 -8.63
CA ARG A 455 9.65 26.20 -8.40
C ARG A 455 8.91 26.25 -7.07
N VAL A 456 8.14 25.21 -6.74
CA VAL A 456 7.43 25.11 -5.45
C VAL A 456 8.43 25.06 -4.29
N LYS A 457 9.46 24.22 -4.40
CA LYS A 457 10.55 24.13 -3.41
C LYS A 457 11.18 25.48 -3.14
N SER A 458 11.58 26.18 -4.21
CA SER A 458 12.25 27.48 -4.09
C SER A 458 11.35 28.58 -3.53
N ALA A 459 10.07 28.60 -3.89
CA ALA A 459 9.16 29.66 -3.44
C ALA A 459 8.78 29.50 -1.96
N TYR A 460 8.62 28.27 -1.49
CA TYR A 460 8.16 27.97 -0.13
C TYR A 460 9.28 27.56 0.85
N GLY A 461 10.52 27.40 0.38
CA GLY A 461 11.64 26.95 1.21
C GLY A 461 11.52 25.49 1.67
N TYR A 462 10.84 24.64 0.90
CA TYR A 462 10.56 23.26 1.25
C TYR A 462 11.76 22.32 1.06
N SER A 463 11.71 21.16 1.72
CA SER A 463 12.53 20.00 1.34
C SER A 463 12.06 19.40 0.01
N ASP A 464 12.85 18.54 -0.63
CA ASP A 464 12.39 17.85 -1.85
C ASP A 464 11.16 16.99 -1.60
N ALA A 465 11.14 16.19 -0.52
CA ALA A 465 10.01 15.34 -0.17
C ALA A 465 8.73 16.14 0.08
N THR A 466 8.85 17.28 0.80
CA THR A 466 7.73 18.18 1.03
C THR A 466 7.26 18.82 -0.28
N ALA A 467 8.17 19.26 -1.15
CA ALA A 467 7.80 19.82 -2.44
C ALA A 467 7.07 18.78 -3.34
N TYR A 468 7.51 17.51 -3.35
CA TYR A 468 6.80 16.44 -4.06
C TYR A 468 5.37 16.23 -3.56
N ALA A 469 5.18 16.19 -2.23
CA ALA A 469 3.85 16.06 -1.64
C ALA A 469 2.91 17.24 -1.97
N HIS A 470 3.47 18.39 -2.38
CA HIS A 470 2.75 19.62 -2.73
C HIS A 470 2.56 19.83 -4.24
N ILE A 471 2.91 18.86 -5.08
CA ILE A 471 2.73 18.95 -6.53
C ILE A 471 1.88 17.80 -7.07
N GLY A 472 1.38 17.97 -8.29
CA GLY A 472 0.69 16.93 -9.01
C GLY A 472 0.56 17.22 -10.49
N LEU A 473 -0.03 16.28 -11.22
CA LEU A 473 -0.28 16.41 -12.66
C LEU A 473 -1.73 16.06 -13.02
N SER A 474 -2.23 16.75 -14.05
CA SER A 474 -3.44 16.43 -14.78
C SER A 474 -3.07 16.20 -16.23
N SER A 475 -2.82 14.95 -16.66
CA SER A 475 -2.49 14.67 -18.07
C SER A 475 -3.73 14.73 -18.97
N MET A 476 -3.60 14.45 -20.27
CA MET A 476 -4.72 14.24 -21.19
C MET A 476 -4.63 12.84 -21.78
N ASN A 477 -5.73 12.07 -21.83
CA ASN A 477 -5.66 10.70 -22.35
C ASN A 477 -5.83 10.64 -23.88
N GLY A 478 -4.95 9.93 -24.58
CA GLY A 478 -5.11 9.69 -26.03
C GLY A 478 -4.63 10.85 -26.90
N LYS A 479 -5.39 11.18 -27.95
CA LYS A 479 -5.13 12.36 -28.79
C LYS A 479 -5.27 13.63 -27.93
N THR A 480 -4.37 14.58 -28.11
CA THR A 480 -4.49 15.91 -27.48
C THR A 480 -5.01 16.92 -28.51
N ASP A 481 -5.05 18.20 -28.17
CA ASP A 481 -5.49 19.25 -29.09
C ASP A 481 -4.44 19.52 -30.18
N ASP A 482 -3.18 19.21 -29.88
CA ASP A 482 -2.10 19.12 -30.86
C ASP A 482 -2.18 17.87 -31.75
N SER A 483 -2.47 18.07 -33.04
CA SER A 483 -2.73 17.00 -34.03
C SER A 483 -1.67 15.88 -34.15
N GLY A 484 -0.42 16.14 -33.73
CA GLY A 484 0.66 15.16 -33.75
C GLY A 484 1.03 14.59 -32.38
N GLU A 485 0.45 15.10 -31.30
CA GLU A 485 0.74 14.66 -29.94
C GLU A 485 -0.26 13.60 -29.48
N ARG A 486 0.26 12.63 -28.71
CA ARG A 486 -0.55 11.49 -28.27
C ARG A 486 -0.01 10.89 -27.00
N VAL A 487 -0.85 10.87 -25.97
CA VAL A 487 -0.58 10.28 -24.67
C VAL A 487 -1.16 8.87 -24.62
N ARG A 488 -0.30 7.86 -24.58
CA ARG A 488 -0.68 6.44 -24.58
C ARG A 488 -0.82 5.91 -23.15
N VAL A 489 -1.44 4.74 -23.02
CA VAL A 489 -1.53 4.04 -21.71
C VAL A 489 -0.12 3.76 -21.14
N ALA A 490 0.89 3.54 -21.99
CA ALA A 490 2.28 3.39 -21.54
C ALA A 490 2.83 4.66 -20.87
N ASP A 491 2.46 5.86 -21.35
CA ASP A 491 2.86 7.13 -20.75
C ASP A 491 2.25 7.27 -19.35
N PHE A 492 0.99 6.85 -19.15
CA PHE A 492 0.36 6.81 -17.84
C PHE A 492 1.06 5.86 -16.87
N ARG A 493 1.62 4.74 -17.35
CA ARG A 493 2.43 3.85 -16.49
C ARG A 493 3.73 4.53 -16.04
N THR A 494 4.36 5.30 -16.91
CA THR A 494 5.54 6.12 -16.55
C THR A 494 5.17 7.19 -15.51
N MET A 495 4.03 7.88 -15.70
CA MET A 495 3.53 8.87 -14.74
C MET A 495 3.19 8.24 -13.39
N LEU A 496 2.57 7.06 -13.38
CA LEU A 496 2.28 6.30 -12.15
C LEU A 496 3.57 5.94 -11.40
N ALA A 497 4.58 5.41 -12.10
CA ALA A 497 5.85 5.05 -11.48
C ALA A 497 6.53 6.27 -10.83
N TYR A 498 6.51 7.42 -11.51
CA TYR A 498 6.97 8.69 -10.95
C TYR A 498 6.18 9.09 -9.69
N ALA A 499 4.85 9.02 -9.76
CA ALA A 499 3.99 9.35 -8.62
C ALA A 499 4.27 8.46 -7.40
N GLN A 500 4.41 7.14 -7.60
CA GLN A 500 4.73 6.18 -6.55
C GLN A 500 6.13 6.39 -5.96
N GLN A 501 7.11 6.73 -6.79
CA GLN A 501 8.48 6.99 -6.33
C GLN A 501 8.56 8.25 -5.45
N HIS A 502 7.78 9.27 -5.79
CA HIS A 502 7.92 10.60 -5.21
C HIS A 502 6.81 10.98 -4.22
N HIS A 503 5.77 10.15 -4.09
CA HIS A 503 4.62 10.38 -3.21
C HIS A 503 3.92 11.74 -3.48
N ILE A 504 3.59 12.00 -4.75
CA ILE A 504 3.01 13.28 -5.17
C ILE A 504 1.57 13.49 -4.67
N GLY A 505 1.17 14.74 -4.44
CA GLY A 505 -0.15 15.06 -3.87
C GLY A 505 -1.35 14.79 -4.79
N ARG A 506 -1.14 14.72 -6.12
CA ARG A 506 -2.21 14.51 -7.11
C ARG A 506 -1.71 13.85 -8.41
N LEU A 507 -2.45 12.86 -8.87
CA LEU A 507 -2.25 12.13 -10.13
C LEU A 507 -3.61 12.00 -10.83
N THR A 508 -3.90 12.87 -11.80
CA THR A 508 -5.20 12.92 -12.47
C THR A 508 -5.06 13.15 -13.97
N TYR A 509 -6.18 13.22 -14.69
CA TYR A 509 -6.19 13.51 -16.12
C TYR A 509 -7.54 14.04 -16.62
N TRP A 510 -7.48 14.71 -17.77
CA TRP A 510 -8.58 15.02 -18.67
C TRP A 510 -8.73 13.90 -19.72
N SER A 511 -9.78 13.08 -19.73
CA SER A 511 -10.86 12.97 -18.75
C SER A 511 -11.52 11.59 -18.83
N VAL A 512 -12.33 11.25 -17.81
CA VAL A 512 -13.14 10.01 -17.79
C VAL A 512 -14.07 9.93 -19.01
N ASN A 513 -14.57 11.09 -19.43
CA ASN A 513 -15.36 11.29 -20.63
C ASN A 513 -14.71 10.71 -21.89
N ARG A 514 -13.38 10.56 -21.93
CA ARG A 514 -12.67 10.09 -23.12
C ARG A 514 -12.07 8.70 -22.98
N ASP A 515 -12.16 8.08 -21.81
CA ASP A 515 -11.40 6.87 -21.46
C ASP A 515 -12.02 5.59 -22.03
N ARG A 516 -12.08 5.52 -23.36
CA ARG A 516 -12.57 4.41 -24.17
C ARG A 516 -12.08 4.55 -25.61
N ALA A 517 -12.05 3.42 -26.31
CA ALA A 517 -11.81 3.41 -27.75
C ALA A 517 -12.91 4.15 -28.51
N CYS A 518 -12.54 4.73 -29.64
CA CYS A 518 -13.50 5.37 -30.54
C CYS A 518 -14.27 4.35 -31.38
N GLY A 519 -15.53 4.67 -31.67
CA GLY A 519 -16.31 3.98 -32.70
C GLY A 519 -15.85 4.37 -34.11
N SER A 520 -16.36 3.67 -35.13
CA SER A 520 -16.11 4.01 -36.53
C SER A 520 -16.59 5.43 -36.84
N GLY A 521 -15.69 6.31 -37.29
CA GLY A 521 -16.01 7.69 -37.71
C GLY A 521 -16.09 8.73 -36.59
N THR A 522 -15.73 8.37 -35.34
CA THR A 522 -15.66 9.32 -34.22
C THR A 522 -14.20 9.53 -33.80
N ASP A 523 -13.75 10.76 -33.63
CA ASP A 523 -12.51 11.08 -32.92
C ASP A 523 -12.60 12.40 -32.14
N GLY A 524 -11.67 12.58 -31.19
CA GLY A 524 -11.44 13.86 -30.50
C GLY A 524 -12.01 13.93 -29.09
N ASP A 525 -13.33 14.04 -28.96
CA ASP A 525 -13.94 14.59 -27.72
C ASP A 525 -14.65 13.57 -26.85
N SER A 526 -15.21 12.51 -27.45
CA SER A 526 -16.03 11.50 -26.73
C SER A 526 -15.31 10.17 -26.53
N CYS A 527 -14.04 10.10 -26.91
CA CYS A 527 -13.16 8.94 -26.84
C CYS A 527 -11.70 9.39 -27.01
N SER A 528 -10.74 8.52 -26.70
CA SER A 528 -9.32 8.89 -26.65
C SER A 528 -8.63 8.91 -28.02
N GLY A 529 -9.25 8.32 -29.04
CA GLY A 529 -8.64 8.18 -30.36
C GLY A 529 -7.46 7.20 -30.40
N VAL A 530 -7.28 6.37 -29.37
CA VAL A 530 -6.27 5.30 -29.31
C VAL A 530 -6.91 3.93 -29.07
N THR A 531 -6.19 2.86 -29.42
CA THR A 531 -6.58 1.49 -29.08
C THR A 531 -6.47 1.29 -27.57
N GLN A 532 -7.59 1.00 -26.92
CA GLN A 532 -7.67 0.71 -25.49
C GLN A 532 -8.95 -0.09 -25.18
N GLN A 533 -9.01 -0.69 -23.99
CA GLN A 533 -10.25 -1.11 -23.37
C GLN A 533 -10.87 0.06 -22.56
N PRO A 534 -12.16 -0.03 -22.18
CA PRO A 534 -12.77 0.96 -21.32
C PRO A 534 -11.98 1.15 -20.01
N TYR A 535 -11.67 2.41 -19.74
CA TYR A 535 -11.00 2.87 -18.52
C TYR A 535 -9.55 2.43 -18.33
N ASP A 536 -8.85 2.02 -19.38
CA ASP A 536 -7.44 1.59 -19.26
C ASP A 536 -6.54 2.66 -18.65
N TYR A 537 -6.77 3.93 -18.97
CA TYR A 537 -5.99 5.04 -18.40
C TYR A 537 -6.28 5.19 -16.90
N LEU A 538 -7.55 5.25 -16.51
CA LEU A 538 -7.94 5.33 -15.11
C LEU A 538 -7.47 4.12 -14.30
N LYS A 539 -7.59 2.91 -14.84
CA LYS A 539 -7.12 1.68 -14.18
C LYS A 539 -5.61 1.67 -13.92
N VAL A 540 -4.82 2.43 -14.68
CA VAL A 540 -3.41 2.65 -14.36
C VAL A 540 -3.31 3.57 -13.15
N PHE A 541 -3.92 4.75 -13.19
CA PHE A 541 -3.80 5.72 -12.08
C PHE A 541 -4.43 5.24 -10.77
N THR A 542 -5.48 4.41 -10.80
CA THR A 542 -6.07 3.85 -9.56
C THR A 542 -5.16 2.88 -8.81
N GLN A 543 -4.00 2.51 -9.38
CA GLN A 543 -2.95 1.76 -8.69
C GLN A 543 -2.04 2.65 -7.82
N TYR A 544 -2.22 3.97 -7.84
CA TYR A 544 -1.47 4.87 -6.97
C TYR A 544 -1.94 4.73 -5.52
N THR A 545 -1.02 4.52 -4.58
CA THR A 545 -1.34 4.23 -3.17
C THR A 545 -0.92 5.33 -2.19
N GLY A 546 -0.44 6.47 -2.69
CA GLY A 546 0.19 7.50 -1.86
C GLY A 546 1.68 7.31 -1.81
#